data_AF-A0A0W0TU54-F1
#
_entry.id   AF-A0A0W0TU54-F1
#
_cell.length_a   1.000
_cell.length_b   1.000
_cell.length_c   1.000
_cell.angle_alpha   90.00
_cell.angle_beta   90.00
_cell.angle_gamma   90.00
#
_symmetry.space_group_name_H-M   'P 1'
#
loop_
_entity.id
_entity.type
_entity.pdbx_description
1 polymer ?
#
loop_
_entity_poly.entity_id
_entity_poly.type
_entity_poly.pdbx_seq_one_letter_code
_entity_poly.pdbx_strand_id
1 'polypeptide(L)'
;MKLYRSLSEAIAFLQRKPKEVIAIISLNGQAYFVFRSNPSPDVATMKQAQAKLAISRELSGQVLDADEDKKKTTLYQLLVNDGIPHLYPESNHAEENLIRGFPELLNQFKSTFPGQKILNITIFLTLSPCSEKGEKKHSDARQINGFFLPAGCDSKLSVFFDKGNYQALDSGLFHKTKIKVQYLQRFNHRLEDSEPFIEQADPLLHSVLSQKLWTCA
;
A
#
# COMPACT_ATOMS: atom_id res chain seq x y z
N MET A 1 -0.42 0.10 -13.57
CA MET A 1 -0.38 -0.93 -12.49
C MET A 1 0.15 -2.28 -13.00
N LYS A 2 0.78 -3.15 -12.18
CA LYS A 2 1.28 -4.48 -12.60
C LYS A 2 0.35 -5.60 -12.11
N LEU A 3 0.01 -6.53 -13.02
CA LEU A 3 -0.66 -7.80 -12.72
C LEU A 3 0.38 -8.87 -12.36
N TYR A 4 0.17 -9.55 -11.24
CA TYR A 4 0.97 -10.69 -10.78
C TYR A 4 0.15 -11.98 -10.94
N ARG A 5 0.81 -13.06 -11.36
CA ARG A 5 0.15 -14.35 -11.63
C ARG A 5 -0.05 -15.19 -10.38
N SER A 6 0.69 -14.91 -9.32
CA SER A 6 0.55 -15.58 -8.02
C SER A 6 0.78 -14.62 -6.86
N LEU A 7 0.24 -14.98 -5.70
CA LEU A 7 0.49 -14.26 -4.45
C LEU A 7 1.99 -14.29 -4.09
N SER A 8 2.68 -15.41 -4.35
CA SER A 8 4.13 -15.54 -4.13
C SER A 8 4.94 -14.57 -4.99
N GLU A 9 4.55 -14.34 -6.25
CA GLU A 9 5.19 -13.34 -7.11
C GLU A 9 4.98 -11.92 -6.56
N ALA A 10 3.76 -11.63 -6.10
CA ALA A 10 3.44 -10.36 -5.46
C ALA A 10 4.25 -10.16 -4.16
N ILE A 11 4.45 -11.21 -3.36
CA ILE A 11 5.15 -11.16 -2.08
C ILE A 11 6.68 -11.11 -2.23
N ALA A 12 7.26 -11.86 -3.17
CA ALA A 12 8.70 -11.82 -3.43
C ALA A 12 9.18 -10.40 -3.79
N PHE A 13 8.32 -9.61 -4.44
CA PHE A 13 8.59 -8.21 -4.70
C PHE A 13 8.67 -7.37 -3.40
N LEU A 14 7.85 -7.68 -2.41
CA LEU A 14 7.76 -6.97 -1.12
C LEU A 14 8.92 -7.28 -0.18
N GLN A 15 9.48 -8.49 -0.28
CA GLN A 15 10.66 -8.89 0.51
C GLN A 15 11.85 -7.94 0.33
N ARG A 16 11.92 -7.22 -0.80
CA ARG A 16 12.97 -6.23 -1.10
C ARG A 16 12.73 -4.87 -0.43
N LYS A 17 11.53 -4.61 0.08
CA LYS A 17 11.12 -3.33 0.66
C LYS A 17 10.21 -3.51 1.88
N PRO A 18 10.74 -4.03 2.99
CA PRO A 18 9.94 -4.52 4.13
C PRO A 18 9.17 -3.42 4.88
N LYS A 19 9.51 -2.14 4.69
CA LYS A 19 8.85 -1.00 5.34
C LYS A 19 7.76 -0.36 4.47
N GLU A 20 7.48 -0.89 3.28
CA GLU A 20 6.41 -0.35 2.43
C GLU A 20 5.04 -0.81 2.93
N VAL A 21 4.14 0.14 3.16
CA VAL A 21 2.72 -0.12 3.46
C VAL A 21 1.97 -0.31 2.15
N ILE A 22 1.39 -1.49 1.97
CA ILE A 22 0.70 -1.90 0.75
C ILE A 22 -0.67 -2.51 1.02
N ALA A 23 -1.46 -2.57 -0.06
CA ALA A 23 -2.66 -3.37 -0.21
C ALA A 23 -2.52 -4.25 -1.46
N ILE A 24 -2.82 -5.54 -1.33
CA ILE A 24 -2.90 -6.47 -2.46
C ILE A 24 -4.38 -6.81 -2.66
N ILE A 25 -4.88 -6.73 -3.87
CA ILE A 25 -6.19 -7.27 -4.23
C ILE A 25 -6.02 -8.49 -5.12
N SER A 26 -6.77 -9.54 -4.81
CA SER A 26 -6.89 -10.76 -5.59
C SER A 26 -8.30 -10.85 -6.17
N LEU A 27 -8.40 -11.05 -7.49
CA LEU A 27 -9.64 -11.38 -8.17
C LEU A 27 -9.64 -12.85 -8.55
N ASN A 28 -10.66 -13.59 -8.11
CA ASN A 28 -10.84 -15.03 -8.31
C ASN A 28 -9.68 -15.92 -7.86
N GLY A 29 -8.72 -15.41 -7.08
CA GLY A 29 -7.51 -16.16 -6.70
C GLY A 29 -6.47 -16.30 -7.81
N GLN A 30 -6.64 -15.62 -8.96
CA GLN A 30 -5.77 -15.79 -10.14
C GLN A 30 -5.15 -14.48 -10.65
N ALA A 31 -5.69 -13.33 -10.24
CA ALA A 31 -5.21 -12.02 -10.67
C ALA A 31 -4.89 -11.17 -9.44
N TYR A 32 -3.61 -10.83 -9.26
CA TYR A 32 -3.13 -10.10 -8.09
C TYR A 32 -2.60 -8.73 -8.50
N PHE A 33 -3.03 -7.69 -7.78
CA PHE A 33 -2.60 -6.31 -8.02
C PHE A 33 -2.11 -5.69 -6.71
N VAL A 34 -0.99 -4.97 -6.78
CA VAL A 34 -0.33 -4.40 -5.61
C VAL A 34 -0.40 -2.88 -5.66
N PHE A 35 -0.93 -2.29 -4.59
CA PHE A 35 -1.04 -0.85 -4.36
C PHE A 35 -0.17 -0.46 -3.19
N ARG A 36 0.54 0.66 -3.31
CA ARG A 36 1.45 1.15 -2.28
C ARG A 36 0.95 2.46 -1.71
N SER A 37 1.28 2.74 -0.46
CA SER A 37 1.10 4.06 0.11
C SER A 37 2.11 5.03 -0.49
N ASN A 38 1.68 6.26 -0.75
CA ASN A 38 2.57 7.33 -1.18
C ASN A 38 2.90 8.22 0.03
N PRO A 39 4.19 8.48 0.30
CA PRO A 39 4.56 9.48 1.30
C PRO A 39 4.03 10.85 0.89
N SER A 40 3.95 11.79 1.84
CA SER A 40 3.68 13.18 1.49
C SER A 40 4.76 13.74 0.57
N PRO A 41 4.43 14.73 -0.28
CA PRO A 41 5.39 15.41 -1.14
C PRO A 41 6.66 15.87 -0.39
N ASP A 42 6.51 16.39 0.83
CA ASP A 42 7.64 16.82 1.66
C ASP A 42 8.53 15.64 2.08
N VAL A 43 7.92 14.54 2.53
CA VAL A 43 8.65 13.33 2.91
C VAL A 43 9.32 12.69 1.69
N ALA A 44 8.66 12.71 0.53
CA ALA A 44 9.23 12.23 -0.73
C ALA A 44 10.46 13.06 -1.14
N THR A 45 10.34 14.39 -1.06
CA THR A 45 11.41 15.35 -1.36
C THR A 45 12.59 15.17 -0.40
N MET A 46 12.32 14.99 0.89
CA MET A 46 13.35 14.70 1.89
C MET A 46 14.08 13.38 1.59
N LYS A 47 13.34 12.32 1.24
CA LYS A 47 13.93 11.03 0.81
C LYS A 47 14.77 11.18 -0.45
N GLN A 48 14.35 12.03 -1.40
CA GLN A 48 15.12 12.31 -2.61
C GLN A 48 16.42 13.06 -2.29
N ALA A 49 16.38 14.04 -1.39
CA ALA A 49 17.58 14.73 -0.89
C ALA A 49 18.57 13.72 -0.28
N GLN A 50 18.08 12.84 0.60
CA GLN A 50 18.89 11.79 1.21
C GLN A 50 19.49 10.84 0.16
N ALA A 51 18.71 10.42 -0.84
CA ALA A 51 19.20 9.54 -1.90
C ALA A 51 20.28 10.21 -2.77
N LYS A 52 20.11 11.50 -3.11
CA LYS A 52 21.10 12.27 -3.87
C LYS A 52 22.42 12.39 -3.10
N LEU A 53 22.36 12.62 -1.79
CA LEU A 53 23.56 12.64 -0.95
C LEU A 53 24.24 11.27 -0.87
N ALA A 54 23.47 10.19 -0.75
CA ALA A 54 24.00 8.83 -0.73
C ALA A 54 24.76 8.51 -2.05
N ILE A 55 24.17 8.85 -3.20
CA ILE A 55 24.81 8.68 -4.51
C ILE A 55 26.07 9.55 -4.61
N SER A 56 26.00 10.82 -4.20
CA SER A 56 27.16 11.71 -4.23
C SER A 56 28.33 11.17 -3.43
N ARG A 57 28.08 10.49 -2.30
CA ARG A 57 29.11 9.87 -1.47
C ARG A 57 29.75 8.66 -2.11
N GLU A 58 28.91 7.79 -2.69
CA GLU A 58 29.37 6.61 -3.41
C GLU A 58 30.33 7.01 -4.54
N LEU A 59 29.99 8.08 -5.27
CA LEU A 59 30.82 8.62 -6.34
C LEU A 59 32.10 9.30 -5.84
N SER A 60 32.06 9.94 -4.67
CA SER A 60 33.21 10.68 -4.11
C SER A 60 34.12 9.83 -3.23
N GLY A 61 33.76 8.58 -2.94
CA GLY A 61 34.53 7.68 -2.06
C GLY A 61 34.69 8.18 -0.62
N GLN A 62 33.84 9.11 -0.17
CA GLN A 62 33.94 9.72 1.16
C GLN A 62 33.13 8.93 2.20
N VAL A 63 33.72 8.68 3.37
CA VAL A 63 33.06 8.05 4.52
C VAL A 63 32.56 9.13 5.48
N LEU A 64 31.28 9.03 5.85
CA LEU A 64 30.51 9.76 6.88
C LEU A 64 31.07 11.14 7.30
N ASP A 65 30.37 12.17 6.86
CA ASP A 65 30.66 13.56 7.20
C ASP A 65 29.80 14.02 8.40
N ALA A 66 30.43 14.69 9.38
CA ALA A 66 29.77 15.18 10.59
C ALA A 66 28.67 16.21 10.32
N ASP A 67 28.68 16.85 9.13
CA ASP A 67 27.71 17.85 8.69
C ASP A 67 26.55 17.28 7.84
N GLU A 68 26.33 15.96 7.87
CA GLU A 68 25.34 15.29 7.02
C GLU A 68 23.92 15.87 7.14
N ASP A 69 23.45 16.12 8.37
CA ASP A 69 22.11 16.65 8.59
C ASP A 69 21.95 18.06 8.05
N LYS A 70 23.01 18.88 8.14
CA LYS A 70 23.03 20.22 7.57
C LYS A 70 23.00 20.15 6.05
N LYS A 71 23.83 19.32 5.42
CA LYS A 71 23.83 19.10 3.96
C LYS A 71 22.48 18.59 3.44
N LYS A 72 21.85 17.65 4.18
CA LYS A 72 20.51 17.13 3.88
C LYS A 72 19.46 18.23 3.94
N THR A 73 19.49 19.06 4.98
CA THR A 73 18.56 20.18 5.15
C THR A 73 18.72 21.23 4.05
N THR A 74 19.96 21.60 3.73
CA THR A 74 20.25 22.55 2.64
C THR A 74 19.77 22.01 1.30
N LEU A 75 20.08 20.75 0.97
CA LEU A 75 19.63 20.14 -0.28
C LEU A 75 18.11 20.03 -0.35
N TYR A 76 17.46 19.66 0.75
CA TYR A 76 16.00 19.64 0.83
C TYR A 76 15.41 21.03 0.52
N GLN A 77 15.93 22.10 1.11
CA GLN A 77 15.47 23.47 0.83
C GLN A 77 15.66 23.87 -0.63
N LEU A 78 16.79 23.50 -1.25
CA LEU A 78 17.01 23.72 -2.69
C LEU A 78 15.95 23.01 -3.53
N LEU A 79 15.69 21.72 -3.25
CA LEU A 79 14.65 20.96 -3.97
C LEU A 79 13.25 21.57 -3.77
N VAL A 80 12.93 22.04 -2.57
CA VAL A 80 11.65 22.72 -2.31
C VAL A 80 11.55 24.01 -3.13
N ASN A 81 12.60 24.83 -3.15
CA ASN A 81 12.63 26.08 -3.93
C ASN A 81 12.54 25.82 -5.44
N ASP A 82 13.06 24.69 -5.91
CA ASP A 82 12.96 24.24 -7.31
C ASP A 82 11.57 23.63 -7.65
N GLY A 83 10.62 23.64 -6.71
CA GLY A 83 9.25 23.15 -6.93
C GLY A 83 9.15 21.62 -7.02
N ILE A 84 10.18 20.89 -6.58
CA ILE A 84 10.21 19.42 -6.61
C ILE A 84 9.03 18.76 -5.88
N PRO A 85 8.53 19.25 -4.73
CA PRO A 85 7.35 18.69 -4.08
C PRO A 85 6.12 18.58 -5.02
N HIS A 86 5.93 19.53 -5.93
CA HIS A 86 4.80 19.53 -6.86
C HIS A 86 4.85 18.41 -7.91
N LEU A 87 6.00 17.77 -8.08
CA LEU A 87 6.17 16.62 -8.98
C LEU A 87 5.70 15.32 -8.32
N TYR A 88 5.53 15.30 -7.00
CA TYR A 88 5.07 14.12 -6.27
C TYR A 88 3.55 14.05 -6.19
N PRO A 89 2.96 12.85 -6.28
CA PRO A 89 1.53 12.68 -6.04
C PRO A 89 1.18 13.01 -4.58
N GLU A 90 -0.08 13.33 -4.34
CA GLU A 90 -0.61 13.50 -2.99
C GLU A 90 -0.36 12.28 -2.10
N SER A 91 -0.24 12.54 -0.79
CA SER A 91 -0.12 11.48 0.19
C SER A 91 -1.41 10.68 0.25
N ASN A 92 -1.30 9.39 -0.04
CA ASN A 92 -2.43 8.47 -0.05
C ASN A 92 -2.02 7.17 0.61
N HIS A 93 -2.93 6.61 1.40
CA HIS A 93 -2.75 5.27 1.94
C HIS A 93 -2.95 4.22 0.84
N ALA A 94 -2.42 3.02 1.04
CA ALA A 94 -2.49 1.95 0.05
C ALA A 94 -3.94 1.56 -0.30
N GLU A 95 -4.84 1.60 0.67
CA GLU A 95 -6.28 1.36 0.53
C GLU A 95 -6.93 2.37 -0.41
N GLU A 96 -6.51 3.63 -0.34
CA GLU A 96 -7.06 4.70 -1.17
C GLU A 96 -6.53 4.61 -2.59
N ASN A 97 -5.26 4.28 -2.74
CA ASN A 97 -4.67 3.98 -4.04
C ASN A 97 -5.29 2.73 -4.67
N LEU A 98 -5.67 1.73 -3.86
CA LEU A 98 -6.44 0.57 -4.31
C LEU A 98 -7.82 0.98 -4.83
N ILE A 99 -8.58 1.77 -4.06
CA ILE A 99 -9.90 2.24 -4.48
C ILE A 99 -9.76 3.09 -5.75
N ARG A 100 -8.82 4.06 -5.78
CA ARG A 100 -8.58 4.94 -6.94
C ARG A 100 -8.18 4.17 -8.19
N GLY A 101 -7.29 3.19 -8.07
CA GLY A 101 -6.84 2.36 -9.18
C GLY A 101 -7.82 1.25 -9.59
N PHE A 102 -8.95 1.11 -8.89
CA PHE A 102 -9.88 0.02 -9.12
C PHE A 102 -10.39 -0.07 -10.58
N PRO A 103 -10.80 1.03 -11.26
CA PRO A 103 -11.24 0.96 -12.65
C PRO A 103 -10.16 0.43 -13.62
N GLU A 104 -8.90 0.86 -13.45
CA GLU A 104 -7.77 0.38 -14.27
C GLU A 104 -7.56 -1.13 -14.07
N LEU A 105 -7.74 -1.61 -12.83
CA LEU A 105 -7.65 -3.02 -12.43
C LEU A 105 -8.71 -3.86 -13.17
N LEU A 106 -9.94 -3.38 -13.24
CA LEU A 106 -11.03 -4.09 -13.92
C LEU A 106 -10.77 -4.17 -15.42
N ASN A 107 -10.28 -3.08 -16.03
CA ASN A 107 -9.89 -3.06 -17.44
C ASN A 107 -8.76 -4.05 -17.72
N GLN A 108 -7.73 -4.07 -16.87
CA GLN A 108 -6.63 -5.02 -16.99
C GLN A 108 -7.12 -6.47 -16.82
N PHE A 109 -7.98 -6.74 -15.83
CA PHE A 109 -8.58 -8.06 -15.63
C PHE A 109 -9.38 -8.52 -16.86
N LYS A 110 -10.29 -7.68 -17.38
CA LYS A 110 -11.08 -7.99 -18.59
C LYS A 110 -10.20 -8.30 -19.80
N SER A 111 -9.14 -7.53 -19.99
CA SER A 111 -8.21 -7.72 -21.10
C SER A 111 -7.44 -9.05 -21.01
N THR A 112 -7.09 -9.46 -19.79
CA THR A 112 -6.27 -10.66 -19.54
C THR A 112 -7.13 -11.92 -19.45
N PHE A 113 -8.36 -11.81 -18.94
CA PHE A 113 -9.31 -12.91 -18.75
C PHE A 113 -10.65 -12.60 -19.43
N PRO A 114 -10.71 -12.57 -20.78
CA PRO A 114 -11.93 -12.22 -21.50
C PRO A 114 -13.11 -13.11 -21.13
N GLY A 115 -14.28 -12.50 -20.90
CA GLY A 115 -15.53 -13.20 -20.59
C GLY A 115 -15.64 -13.75 -19.16
N GLN A 116 -14.57 -13.73 -18.36
CA GLN A 116 -14.63 -14.19 -16.98
C GLN A 116 -15.29 -13.16 -16.05
N LYS A 117 -16.17 -13.63 -15.17
CA LYS A 117 -16.79 -12.82 -14.11
C LYS A 117 -15.97 -12.87 -12.83
N ILE A 118 -16.02 -11.81 -12.04
CA ILE A 118 -15.40 -11.74 -10.71
C ILE A 118 -16.38 -12.32 -9.69
N LEU A 119 -16.03 -13.49 -9.14
CA LEU A 119 -16.78 -14.22 -8.14
C LEU A 119 -16.22 -14.02 -6.74
N ASN A 120 -14.91 -13.79 -6.61
CA ASN A 120 -14.27 -13.59 -5.32
C ASN A 120 -13.30 -12.40 -5.39
N ILE A 121 -13.34 -11.55 -4.37
CA ILE A 121 -12.37 -10.47 -4.14
C ILE A 121 -11.74 -10.71 -2.76
N THR A 122 -10.42 -10.85 -2.72
CA THR A 122 -9.68 -10.92 -1.46
C THR A 122 -8.70 -9.77 -1.39
N ILE A 123 -8.76 -8.99 -0.31
CA ILE A 123 -7.86 -7.86 -0.07
C ILE A 123 -6.91 -8.26 1.06
N PHE A 124 -5.61 -8.17 0.81
CA PHE A 124 -4.56 -8.41 1.80
C PHE A 124 -3.89 -7.08 2.15
N LEU A 125 -3.97 -6.67 3.41
CA LEU A 125 -3.33 -5.48 3.91
C LEU A 125 -2.11 -5.86 4.76
N THR A 126 -1.01 -5.16 4.54
CA THR A 126 0.20 -5.35 5.37
C THR A 126 0.02 -4.82 6.78
N LEU A 127 -0.75 -3.74 6.95
CA LEU A 127 -1.13 -3.17 8.23
C LEU A 127 -2.64 -3.08 8.32
N SER A 128 -3.17 -3.04 9.54
CA SER A 128 -4.57 -2.72 9.75
C SER A 128 -4.87 -1.30 9.23
N PRO A 129 -6.03 -1.08 8.57
CA PRO A 129 -6.38 0.21 8.03
C PRO A 129 -6.61 1.24 9.16
N CYS A 130 -6.23 2.49 8.92
CA CYS A 130 -6.48 3.57 9.89
C CYS A 130 -7.99 3.78 10.09
N SER A 131 -8.38 4.21 11.29
CA SER A 131 -9.78 4.44 11.67
C SER A 131 -9.95 5.82 12.28
N GLU A 132 -11.09 6.46 12.03
CA GLU A 132 -11.46 7.74 12.65
C GLU A 132 -11.51 7.65 14.18
N LYS A 133 -11.90 6.48 14.70
CA LYS A 133 -11.94 6.20 16.15
C LYS A 133 -10.59 5.76 16.72
N GLY A 134 -9.54 5.76 15.88
CA GLY A 134 -8.19 5.35 16.28
C GLY A 134 -7.41 6.48 16.95
N GLU A 135 -6.35 6.11 17.67
CA GLU A 135 -5.45 7.06 18.35
C GLU A 135 -4.50 7.80 17.39
N LYS A 136 -4.21 7.20 16.24
CA LYS A 136 -3.32 7.77 15.23
C LYS A 136 -4.11 8.57 14.20
N LYS A 137 -3.43 9.55 13.58
CA LYS A 137 -3.98 10.32 12.46
C LYS A 137 -4.55 9.38 11.39
N HIS A 138 -5.80 9.58 11.04
CA HIS A 138 -6.50 8.84 10.01
C HIS A 138 -6.47 9.60 8.69
N SER A 139 -6.82 8.90 7.60
CA SER A 139 -7.09 9.58 6.34
C SER A 139 -8.40 10.36 6.42
N ASP A 140 -8.41 11.58 5.89
CA ASP A 140 -9.58 12.45 5.79
C ASP A 140 -10.66 11.91 4.83
N ALA A 141 -11.89 12.41 4.98
CA ALA A 141 -12.96 12.14 4.02
C ALA A 141 -12.61 12.74 2.65
N ARG A 142 -12.96 12.03 1.57
CA ARG A 142 -12.55 12.41 0.20
C ARG A 142 -13.45 11.79 -0.86
N GLN A 143 -13.45 12.39 -2.05
CA GLN A 143 -14.12 11.85 -3.22
C GLN A 143 -13.13 11.05 -4.09
N ILE A 144 -13.42 9.77 -4.34
CA ILE A 144 -12.61 8.90 -5.20
C ILE A 144 -13.53 8.15 -6.16
N ASN A 145 -13.20 8.15 -7.46
CA ASN A 145 -13.99 7.52 -8.53
C ASN A 145 -15.47 7.92 -8.53
N GLY A 146 -15.77 9.19 -8.20
CA GLY A 146 -17.13 9.71 -8.11
C GLY A 146 -17.88 9.38 -6.81
N PHE A 147 -17.32 8.55 -5.92
CA PHE A 147 -17.92 8.21 -4.63
C PHE A 147 -17.40 9.10 -3.51
N PHE A 148 -18.29 9.58 -2.64
CA PHE A 148 -17.92 10.19 -1.38
C PHE A 148 -17.54 9.10 -0.37
N LEU A 149 -16.31 9.14 0.13
CA LEU A 149 -15.78 8.17 1.07
C LEU A 149 -15.45 8.85 2.41
N PRO A 150 -15.85 8.26 3.54
CA PRO A 150 -15.68 8.86 4.87
C PRO A 150 -14.21 8.89 5.33
N ALA A 151 -13.96 9.55 6.45
CA ALA A 151 -12.68 9.48 7.14
C ALA A 151 -12.37 8.04 7.62
N GLY A 152 -11.09 7.68 7.72
CA GLY A 152 -10.64 6.34 8.08
C GLY A 152 -10.63 5.35 6.91
N CYS A 153 -9.51 4.67 6.67
CA CYS A 153 -9.38 3.68 5.61
C CYS A 153 -10.26 2.44 5.82
N ASP A 154 -10.55 2.10 7.08
CA ASP A 154 -11.50 1.04 7.46
C ASP A 154 -12.89 1.33 6.89
N SER A 155 -13.37 2.56 7.10
CA SER A 155 -14.67 3.04 6.69
C SER A 155 -14.72 3.25 5.18
N LYS A 156 -13.62 3.72 4.56
CA LYS A 156 -13.50 3.80 3.09
C LYS A 156 -13.62 2.43 2.43
N LEU A 157 -12.90 1.42 2.94
CA LEU A 157 -12.97 0.06 2.43
C LEU A 157 -14.37 -0.54 2.61
N SER A 158 -14.99 -0.36 3.78
CA SER A 158 -16.34 -0.86 4.03
C SER A 158 -17.39 -0.19 3.12
N VAL A 159 -17.33 1.14 2.96
CA VAL A 159 -18.22 1.85 2.04
C VAL A 159 -17.98 1.43 0.59
N PHE A 160 -16.72 1.22 0.19
CA PHE A 160 -16.44 0.87 -1.20
C PHE A 160 -16.82 -0.57 -1.53
N PHE A 161 -16.48 -1.52 -0.66
CA PHE A 161 -16.66 -2.96 -0.88
C PHE A 161 -17.94 -3.51 -0.25
N ASP A 162 -18.15 -3.34 1.06
CA ASP A 162 -19.29 -3.94 1.75
C ASP A 162 -20.62 -3.32 1.31
N LYS A 163 -20.64 -2.00 1.05
CA LYS A 163 -21.84 -1.32 0.51
C LYS A 163 -21.98 -1.40 -1.01
N GLY A 164 -21.07 -2.08 -1.71
CA GLY A 164 -21.22 -2.40 -3.13
C GLY A 164 -20.89 -1.29 -4.13
N ASN A 165 -20.31 -0.16 -3.73
CA ASN A 165 -19.94 0.92 -4.66
C ASN A 165 -19.02 0.46 -5.80
N TYR A 166 -18.14 -0.52 -5.52
CA TYR A 166 -17.28 -1.12 -6.53
C TYR A 166 -18.05 -1.73 -7.73
N GLN A 167 -19.30 -2.17 -7.52
CA GLN A 167 -20.13 -2.76 -8.57
C GLN A 167 -20.61 -1.71 -9.57
N ALA A 168 -20.82 -0.46 -9.14
CA ALA A 168 -21.26 0.61 -10.01
C ALA A 168 -20.20 1.00 -11.06
N LEU A 169 -18.94 0.59 -10.86
CA LEU A 169 -17.86 0.82 -11.83
C LEU A 169 -17.91 -0.11 -13.04
N ASP A 170 -18.42 -1.34 -12.88
CA ASP A 170 -18.61 -2.30 -13.98
C ASP A 170 -19.54 -3.45 -13.53
N SER A 171 -20.85 -3.17 -13.43
CA SER A 171 -21.82 -4.11 -12.86
C SER A 171 -21.87 -5.44 -13.61
N GLY A 172 -21.62 -5.40 -14.93
CA GLY A 172 -21.58 -6.57 -15.78
C GLY A 172 -20.45 -7.53 -15.44
N LEU A 173 -19.38 -7.08 -14.77
CA LEU A 173 -18.22 -7.92 -14.45
C LEU A 173 -18.40 -8.76 -13.18
N PHE A 174 -19.33 -8.38 -12.29
CA PHE A 174 -19.52 -9.00 -10.98
C PHE A 174 -20.72 -9.96 -10.97
N HIS A 175 -20.59 -11.11 -10.31
CA HIS A 175 -21.69 -12.06 -10.16
C HIS A 175 -21.65 -12.76 -8.80
N LYS A 176 -22.62 -12.45 -7.93
CA LYS A 176 -22.70 -12.97 -6.55
C LYS A 176 -21.34 -12.91 -5.82
N THR A 177 -20.62 -11.82 -6.06
CA THR A 177 -19.22 -11.69 -5.67
C THR A 177 -19.07 -11.71 -4.16
N LYS A 178 -18.21 -12.59 -3.63
CA LYS A 178 -17.85 -12.62 -2.22
C LYS A 178 -16.62 -11.77 -1.98
N ILE A 179 -16.61 -10.99 -0.92
CA ILE A 179 -15.49 -10.12 -0.56
C ILE A 179 -14.93 -10.55 0.78
N LYS A 180 -13.60 -10.61 0.87
CA LYS A 180 -12.87 -10.88 2.10
C LYS A 180 -11.74 -9.88 2.26
N VAL A 181 -11.68 -9.20 3.40
CA VAL A 181 -10.52 -8.37 3.78
C VAL A 181 -9.72 -9.14 4.83
N GLN A 182 -8.42 -9.31 4.57
CA GLN A 182 -7.46 -9.97 5.44
C GLN A 182 -6.31 -9.00 5.72
N TYR A 183 -5.80 -9.02 6.94
CA TYR A 183 -4.67 -8.18 7.34
C TYR A 183 -3.69 -9.01 8.16
N LEU A 184 -2.40 -8.73 7.99
CA LEU A 184 -1.29 -9.50 8.56
C LEU A 184 -1.12 -9.29 10.07
N GLN A 185 -1.49 -8.10 10.56
CA GLN A 185 -1.49 -7.76 11.98
C GLN A 185 -2.89 -7.30 12.40
N ARG A 186 -3.50 -7.97 13.40
CA ARG A 186 -4.67 -7.44 14.10
C ARG A 186 -4.25 -6.14 14.80
N PHE A 187 -4.99 -5.05 14.56
CA PHE A 187 -4.90 -3.86 15.39
C PHE A 187 -5.19 -4.25 16.85
N ASN A 188 -4.14 -4.33 17.67
CA ASN A 188 -4.28 -4.36 19.11
C ASN A 188 -4.05 -2.94 19.62
N HIS A 189 -5.13 -2.25 19.94
CA HIS A 189 -5.15 -0.84 20.37
C HIS A 189 -4.45 -0.58 21.72
N ARG A 190 -3.69 -1.54 22.26
CA ARG A 190 -3.11 -1.48 23.62
C ARG A 190 -1.72 -2.11 23.79
N LEU A 191 -1.12 -2.72 22.77
CA LEU A 191 0.09 -3.52 22.99
C LEU A 191 1.19 -3.16 21.99
N GLU A 192 2.37 -2.83 22.55
CA GLU A 192 3.67 -3.05 21.93
C GLU A 192 3.73 -4.43 21.28
N ASP A 193 4.52 -4.55 20.20
CA ASP A 193 4.73 -5.74 19.38
C ASP A 193 4.51 -7.06 20.14
N SER A 194 3.34 -7.67 19.96
CA SER A 194 3.05 -9.02 20.46
C SER A 194 2.68 -9.93 19.28
N GLU A 195 3.48 -10.99 19.16
CA GLU A 195 3.53 -12.14 18.24
C GLU A 195 2.51 -12.34 17.09
N PRO A 196 2.95 -12.90 15.94
CA PRO A 196 2.13 -13.05 14.74
C PRO A 196 1.09 -14.18 14.89
N PHE A 197 -0.19 -13.83 14.80
CA PHE A 197 -1.26 -14.81 14.65
C PHE A 197 -1.42 -15.20 13.16
N ILE A 198 -1.00 -16.42 12.79
CA ILE A 198 -1.17 -16.99 11.44
C ILE A 198 -1.83 -18.37 11.55
N GLU A 199 -3.16 -18.44 11.65
CA GLU A 199 -3.88 -19.73 11.61
C GLU A 199 -4.60 -20.00 10.28
N GLN A 200 -4.58 -19.08 9.31
CA GLN A 200 -5.34 -19.25 8.05
C GLN A 200 -4.62 -18.79 6.78
N ALA A 201 -3.31 -18.52 6.84
CA ALA A 201 -2.53 -18.27 5.65
C ALA A 201 -1.89 -19.55 5.11
N ASP A 202 -1.67 -19.59 3.80
CA ASP A 202 -0.90 -20.62 3.12
C ASP A 202 0.41 -20.95 3.89
N PRO A 203 0.78 -22.23 4.09
CA PRO A 203 2.02 -22.62 4.79
C PRO A 203 3.30 -21.96 4.25
N LEU A 204 3.33 -21.59 2.96
CA LEU A 204 4.41 -20.82 2.35
C LEU A 204 4.43 -19.35 2.80
N LEU A 205 3.25 -18.78 3.09
CA LEU A 205 3.13 -17.48 3.75
C LEU A 205 3.64 -17.58 5.19
N HIS A 206 3.27 -18.64 5.90
CA HIS A 206 3.68 -18.85 7.29
C HIS A 206 5.21 -18.90 7.41
N SER A 207 5.91 -19.72 6.61
CA SER A 207 7.36 -19.88 6.70
C SER A 207 8.14 -18.62 6.35
N VAL A 208 7.68 -17.87 5.34
CA VAL A 208 8.32 -16.60 4.91
C VAL A 208 8.12 -15.49 5.93
N LEU A 209 6.98 -15.47 6.62
CA LEU A 209 6.64 -14.45 7.60
C LEU A 209 7.20 -14.78 9.00
N SER A 210 7.30 -16.05 9.36
CA SER A 210 7.78 -16.49 10.69
C SER A 210 9.32 -16.52 10.82
N GLN A 211 10.07 -16.72 9.72
CA GLN A 211 11.54 -16.82 9.78
C GLN A 211 12.26 -15.50 10.13
N LYS A 212 11.59 -14.33 10.01
CA LYS A 212 12.25 -13.02 10.19
C LYS A 212 12.03 -12.34 11.54
N LEU A 213 11.23 -12.91 12.43
CA LEU A 213 11.02 -12.35 13.78
C LEU A 213 12.11 -12.75 14.79
N TRP A 214 12.98 -13.71 14.45
CA TRP A 214 14.03 -14.22 15.34
C TRP A 214 15.42 -13.61 15.12
N THR A 215 15.55 -12.61 14.23
CA THR A 215 16.83 -11.94 13.99
C THR A 215 16.65 -10.43 14.03
N CYS A 216 16.41 -9.91 15.24
CA CYS A 216 16.79 -8.56 15.71
C CYS A 216 16.19 -8.38 17.12
N ALA A 217 16.87 -8.93 18.12
CA ALA A 217 16.96 -8.32 19.44
C ALA A 217 18.13 -7.31 19.42
#